data_AF-A0A7C7XD91-F1
#
_entry.id   AF-A0A7C7XD91-F1
#
_cell.length_a   1.000
_cell.length_b   1.000
_cell.length_c   1.000
_cell.angle_alpha   90.00
_cell.angle_beta   90.00
_cell.angle_gamma   90.00
#
_symmetry.space_group_name_H-M   'P 1'
#
loop_
_entity.id
_entity.type
_entity.pdbx_description
1 polymer ?
#
loop_
_entity_poly.entity_id
_entity_poly.type
_entity_poly.pdbx_seq_one_letter_code
_entity_poly.pdbx_strand_id
1 'polypeptide(L)'
;MPFSEAEIIADPGYPGWHSGMAVGPRMHTVARPIGPELKDSFWILEYRWSYGIRPLGFTVVDDAMNWGLQRGAYETHLPGSNGQDYALAGVHAYCRELPQFSALEDEAREQRLDACLPPFLEGFSANWAATTRTLDARGRTLCECDLSGLGTGELLEYLEDARLYLRWVWEVHFQWMYPLLVNYLGFTGFCEELGIAAAEVPKFLAGNPSKITEGDQALFSLAAEARNVGLESVFKENEAGGIATALGKAGASASGFQDKLEEFLQTWGWRTENVGDLGIDSWRENPTPVFGTIRTLLAKDSIPDVSTELQHSAAARDEAIAATRGRLSRSEQVSFDEG
;
A
#
# COMPACT_ATOMS: atom_id res chain seq x y z
N MET A 1 -15.55 15.60 -19.52
CA MET A 1 -15.84 17.05 -19.46
C MET A 1 -15.48 17.47 -18.06
N PRO A 2 -14.64 18.49 -17.80
CA PRO A 2 -14.49 18.94 -16.43
C PRO A 2 -15.72 19.78 -16.11
N PHE A 3 -16.47 19.36 -15.10
CA PHE A 3 -17.51 20.16 -14.48
C PHE A 3 -16.88 21.48 -13.99
N SER A 4 -17.65 22.57 -14.06
CA SER A 4 -17.27 23.84 -13.42
C SER A 4 -17.24 23.69 -11.90
N GLU A 5 -16.50 24.55 -11.22
CA GLU A 5 -16.43 24.60 -9.75
C GLU A 5 -17.84 24.68 -9.12
N ALA A 6 -18.74 25.48 -9.70
CA ALA A 6 -20.10 25.62 -9.21
C ALA A 6 -20.91 24.31 -9.36
N GLU A 7 -20.69 23.56 -10.44
CA GLU A 7 -21.32 22.25 -10.65
C GLU A 7 -20.80 21.22 -9.67
N ILE A 8 -19.50 21.25 -9.34
CA ILE A 8 -18.87 20.36 -8.36
C ILE A 8 -19.39 20.64 -6.95
N ILE A 9 -19.48 21.91 -6.54
CA ILE A 9 -19.99 22.30 -5.21
C ILE A 9 -21.49 22.00 -5.05
N ALA A 10 -22.25 22.08 -6.15
CA ALA A 10 -23.67 21.76 -6.14
C ALA A 10 -23.96 20.26 -6.25
N ASP A 11 -22.93 19.43 -6.48
CA ASP A 11 -23.08 18.00 -6.64
C ASP A 11 -23.51 17.35 -5.30
N PRO A 12 -24.55 16.50 -5.29
CA PRO A 12 -25.04 15.87 -4.06
C PRO A 12 -24.08 14.80 -3.50
N GLY A 13 -22.94 14.58 -4.16
CA GLY A 13 -21.96 13.55 -3.86
C GLY A 13 -22.31 12.22 -4.52
N TYR A 14 -21.87 11.13 -3.88
CA TYR A 14 -22.10 9.78 -4.36
C TYR A 14 -23.60 9.51 -4.63
N PRO A 15 -23.99 8.79 -5.69
CA PRO A 15 -25.39 8.50 -5.96
C PRO A 15 -26.09 7.84 -4.76
N GLY A 16 -27.16 8.46 -4.26
CA GLY A 16 -27.88 8.00 -3.08
C GLY A 16 -27.23 8.39 -1.75
N TRP A 17 -26.21 9.26 -1.77
CA TRP A 17 -25.55 9.73 -0.56
C TRP A 17 -26.54 10.40 0.40
N HIS A 18 -26.38 10.07 1.67
CA HIS A 18 -26.99 10.78 2.78
C HIS A 18 -26.03 10.74 3.98
N SER A 19 -26.20 11.65 4.93
CA SER A 19 -25.32 11.74 6.12
C SER A 19 -25.23 10.43 6.91
N GLY A 20 -26.31 9.64 6.94
CA GLY A 20 -26.31 8.30 7.53
C GLY A 20 -25.45 7.23 6.82
N MET A 21 -24.79 7.54 5.71
CA MET A 21 -23.79 6.64 5.10
C MET A 21 -22.41 6.81 5.73
N ALA A 22 -22.10 8.01 6.24
CA ALA A 22 -20.88 8.32 6.99
C ALA A 22 -21.10 8.07 8.50
N VAL A 23 -21.41 6.81 8.84
CA VAL A 23 -21.65 6.36 10.22
C VAL A 23 -20.39 5.82 10.91
N GLY A 24 -19.24 5.92 10.23
CA GLY A 24 -17.95 5.56 10.78
C GLY A 24 -17.53 6.44 11.95
N PRO A 25 -16.50 6.02 12.71
CA PRO A 25 -15.90 6.85 13.74
C PRO A 25 -15.32 8.13 13.12
N ARG A 26 -15.40 9.25 13.85
CA ARG A 26 -14.92 10.56 13.39
C ARG A 26 -13.76 11.01 14.26
N MET A 27 -12.65 11.38 13.62
CA MET A 27 -11.55 12.06 14.30
C MET A 27 -11.75 13.58 14.18
N HIS A 28 -11.51 14.14 12.99
CA HIS A 28 -11.76 15.56 12.70
C HIS A 28 -12.88 15.72 11.67
N THR A 29 -12.86 14.93 10.60
CA THR A 29 -13.86 14.98 9.52
C THR A 29 -14.37 13.59 9.14
N VAL A 30 -15.41 13.54 8.32
CA VAL A 30 -15.95 12.33 7.67
C VAL A 30 -16.01 12.56 6.16
N ALA A 31 -15.99 11.48 5.37
CA ALA A 31 -16.16 11.58 3.93
C ALA A 31 -17.56 12.09 3.59
N ARG A 32 -17.63 13.15 2.78
CA ARG A 32 -18.88 13.91 2.51
C ARG A 32 -18.89 14.53 1.12
N PRO A 33 -20.05 14.94 0.57
CA PRO A 33 -20.11 15.74 -0.65
C PRO A 33 -19.25 17.00 -0.49
N ILE A 34 -18.56 17.35 -1.57
CA ILE A 34 -17.68 18.51 -1.57
C ILE A 34 -18.51 19.79 -1.46
N GLY A 35 -18.21 20.58 -0.44
CA GLY A 35 -18.92 21.82 -0.18
C GLY A 35 -18.16 23.06 -0.65
N PRO A 36 -18.58 24.25 -0.20
CA PRO A 36 -17.94 25.52 -0.52
C PRO A 36 -16.45 25.58 -0.16
N GLU A 37 -15.96 24.71 0.73
CA GLU A 37 -14.55 24.60 1.10
C GLU A 37 -13.61 24.25 -0.08
N LEU A 38 -14.15 23.85 -1.23
CA LEU A 38 -13.40 23.75 -2.48
C LEU A 38 -12.76 25.08 -2.89
N LYS A 39 -13.38 26.22 -2.56
CA LYS A 39 -12.90 27.55 -2.94
C LYS A 39 -11.64 27.99 -2.21
N ASP A 40 -11.48 27.48 -0.99
CA ASP A 40 -10.48 27.95 -0.04
C ASP A 40 -9.30 26.97 0.09
N SER A 41 -9.26 25.90 -0.71
CA SER A 41 -8.26 24.85 -0.59
C SER A 41 -8.03 24.12 -1.91
N PHE A 42 -6.81 23.62 -2.11
CA PHE A 42 -6.50 22.78 -3.24
C PHE A 42 -6.90 21.32 -2.96
N TRP A 43 -7.76 20.77 -3.80
CA TRP A 43 -8.26 19.39 -3.72
C TRP A 43 -7.71 18.58 -4.89
N ILE A 44 -7.22 17.38 -4.61
CA ILE A 44 -6.63 16.47 -5.59
C ILE A 44 -7.60 15.33 -5.83
N LEU A 45 -7.84 15.00 -7.11
CA LEU A 45 -8.61 13.82 -7.49
C LEU A 45 -7.87 12.57 -7.02
N GLU A 46 -8.54 11.72 -6.25
CA GLU A 46 -7.94 10.51 -5.71
C GLU A 46 -7.67 9.47 -6.81
N TYR A 47 -6.39 9.19 -7.05
CA TYR A 47 -5.94 8.37 -8.17
C TYR A 47 -6.39 6.91 -8.06
N ARG A 48 -6.59 6.41 -6.83
CA ARG A 48 -7.06 5.04 -6.56
C ARG A 48 -8.50 4.80 -7.04
N TRP A 49 -9.29 5.84 -7.27
CA TRP A 49 -10.62 5.71 -7.88
C TRP A 49 -10.76 6.65 -9.08
N SER A 50 -9.76 6.63 -9.96
CA SER A 50 -9.73 7.45 -11.19
C SER A 50 -10.95 7.25 -12.10
N TYR A 51 -11.56 6.06 -12.08
CA TYR A 51 -12.80 5.75 -12.82
C TYR A 51 -14.09 5.91 -12.00
N GLY A 52 -13.98 6.40 -10.76
CA GLY A 52 -15.07 6.51 -9.82
C GLY A 52 -15.13 5.34 -8.83
N ILE A 53 -15.64 5.65 -7.64
CA ILE A 53 -15.86 4.74 -6.53
C ILE A 53 -17.08 3.86 -6.87
N ARG A 54 -17.00 2.58 -6.53
CA ARG A 54 -18.16 1.66 -6.53
C ARG A 54 -18.81 1.65 -5.15
N PRO A 55 -20.08 1.21 -4.98
CA PRO A 55 -20.81 1.40 -3.71
C PRO A 55 -20.06 0.87 -2.48
N LEU A 56 -19.49 -0.34 -2.57
CA LEU A 56 -18.73 -0.92 -1.46
C LEU A 56 -17.37 -0.22 -1.24
N GLY A 57 -16.77 0.32 -2.29
CA GLY A 57 -15.50 1.05 -2.22
C GLY A 57 -15.57 2.33 -1.40
N PHE A 58 -16.76 2.90 -1.19
CA PHE A 58 -16.94 4.03 -0.27
C PHE A 58 -16.50 3.68 1.16
N THR A 59 -16.63 2.42 1.58
CA THR A 59 -16.16 1.98 2.90
C THR A 59 -14.65 2.14 3.05
N VAL A 60 -13.88 1.95 1.97
CA VAL A 60 -12.43 2.19 1.95
C VAL A 60 -12.13 3.70 2.00
N VAL A 61 -12.92 4.54 1.33
CA VAL A 61 -12.74 6.00 1.41
C VAL A 61 -12.94 6.50 2.84
N ASP A 62 -14.03 6.10 3.49
CA ASP A 62 -14.38 6.61 4.82
C ASP A 62 -13.56 5.94 5.93
N ASP A 63 -13.59 4.60 6.02
CA ASP A 63 -12.98 3.87 7.14
C ASP A 63 -11.47 3.72 7.01
N ALA A 64 -10.96 3.51 5.79
CA ALA A 64 -9.53 3.28 5.60
C ALA A 64 -8.79 4.59 5.38
N MET A 65 -9.19 5.38 4.40
CA MET A 65 -8.46 6.60 4.06
C MET A 65 -8.72 7.73 5.04
N ASN A 66 -9.96 8.21 5.08
CA ASN A 66 -10.29 9.40 5.83
C ASN A 66 -10.08 9.18 7.34
N TRP A 67 -10.63 8.11 7.89
CA TRP A 67 -10.42 7.75 9.29
C TRP A 67 -8.96 7.36 9.58
N GLY A 68 -8.38 6.41 8.83
CA GLY A 68 -7.05 5.87 9.11
C GLY A 68 -5.95 6.92 9.05
N LEU A 69 -5.96 7.83 8.06
CA LEU A 69 -4.96 8.89 7.96
C LEU A 69 -5.04 9.87 9.13
N GLN A 70 -6.25 10.25 9.55
CA GLN A 70 -6.44 11.18 10.68
C GLN A 70 -6.11 10.49 12.01
N ARG A 71 -6.51 9.22 12.17
CA ARG A 71 -6.25 8.43 13.36
C ARG A 71 -4.74 8.20 13.55
N GLY A 72 -4.05 7.79 12.48
CA GLY A 72 -2.61 7.61 12.48
C GLY A 72 -1.89 8.91 12.85
N ALA A 73 -2.23 10.03 12.21
CA ALA A 73 -1.60 11.32 12.49
C ALA A 73 -1.76 11.75 13.96
N TYR A 74 -2.92 11.49 14.55
CA TYR A 74 -3.17 11.76 15.96
C TYR A 74 -2.36 10.86 16.89
N GLU A 75 -2.39 9.54 16.67
CA GLU A 75 -1.73 8.55 17.53
C GLU A 75 -0.21 8.63 17.47
N THR A 76 0.34 8.98 16.32
CA THR A 76 1.79 9.13 16.14
C THR A 76 2.26 10.54 16.47
N HIS A 77 1.36 11.43 16.90
CA HIS A 77 1.65 12.83 17.20
C HIS A 77 2.34 13.54 16.03
N LEU A 78 1.85 13.32 14.81
CA LEU A 78 2.42 13.89 13.60
C LEU A 78 2.35 15.43 13.68
N PRO A 79 3.49 16.15 13.66
CA PRO A 79 3.52 17.60 13.55
C PRO A 79 3.12 18.04 12.13
N GLY A 80 2.60 19.25 12.01
CA GLY A 80 2.19 19.91 10.77
C GLY A 80 0.87 19.44 10.19
N SER A 81 0.45 18.20 10.49
CA SER A 81 -0.70 17.58 9.83
C SER A 81 -1.65 16.84 10.78
N ASN A 82 -2.94 16.91 10.46
CA ASN A 82 -4.02 16.10 11.03
C ASN A 82 -4.43 14.95 10.09
N GLY A 83 -3.57 14.59 9.13
CA GLY A 83 -3.85 13.58 8.10
C GLY A 83 -4.51 14.21 6.88
N GLN A 84 -5.52 13.55 6.32
CA GLN A 84 -6.23 14.03 5.12
C GLN A 84 -7.73 14.11 5.34
N ASP A 85 -8.35 15.04 4.61
CA ASP A 85 -9.80 15.19 4.50
C ASP A 85 -10.25 14.66 3.12
N TYR A 86 -11.32 13.87 3.10
CA TYR A 86 -11.89 13.33 1.86
C TYR A 86 -13.27 13.93 1.60
N ALA A 87 -13.50 14.33 0.35
CA ALA A 87 -14.77 14.82 -0.13
C ALA A 87 -15.16 14.15 -1.47
N LEU A 88 -16.43 14.22 -1.82
CA LEU A 88 -17.01 13.53 -2.97
C LEU A 88 -17.63 14.51 -3.96
N ALA A 89 -17.41 14.30 -5.25
CA ALA A 89 -18.21 14.89 -6.32
C ALA A 89 -18.62 13.80 -7.31
N GLY A 90 -19.91 13.51 -7.37
CA GLY A 90 -20.46 12.33 -8.03
C GLY A 90 -19.82 11.06 -7.47
N VAL A 91 -19.29 10.23 -8.37
CA VAL A 91 -18.60 8.99 -8.00
C VAL A 91 -17.12 9.20 -7.62
N HIS A 92 -16.58 10.42 -7.70
CA HIS A 92 -15.15 10.65 -7.48
C HIS A 92 -14.85 11.11 -6.05
N ALA A 93 -13.76 10.60 -5.47
CA ALA A 93 -13.18 11.13 -4.25
C ALA A 93 -12.12 12.18 -4.57
N TYR A 94 -12.09 13.23 -3.76
CA TYR A 94 -11.05 14.23 -3.71
C TYR A 94 -10.45 14.25 -2.32
N CYS A 95 -9.14 14.41 -2.23
CA CYS A 95 -8.43 14.51 -0.97
C CYS A 95 -7.68 15.84 -0.88
N ARG A 96 -7.48 16.29 0.35
CA ARG A 96 -6.56 17.38 0.70
C ARG A 96 -5.86 17.05 2.01
N GLU A 97 -4.73 17.70 2.24
CA GLU A 97 -4.13 17.72 3.57
C GLU A 97 -5.07 18.44 4.56
N LEU A 98 -5.20 17.87 5.76
CA LEU A 98 -5.93 18.49 6.86
C LEU A 98 -4.89 19.18 7.78
N PRO A 99 -4.83 20.52 7.81
CA PRO A 99 -3.80 21.22 8.58
C PRO A 99 -4.02 21.07 10.09
N GLN A 100 -2.95 21.27 10.87
CA GLN A 100 -3.03 21.52 12.30
C GLN A 100 -3.87 22.77 12.58
N PHE A 101 -4.68 22.73 13.65
CA PHE A 101 -5.59 23.82 13.97
C PHE A 101 -4.95 24.89 14.86
N SER A 102 -3.81 24.62 15.48
CA SER A 102 -3.09 25.60 16.30
C SER A 102 -1.60 25.31 16.38
N ALA A 103 -0.79 26.37 16.49
CA ALA A 103 0.66 26.24 16.68
C ALA A 103 1.04 25.59 18.03
N LEU A 104 0.19 25.76 19.06
CA LEU A 104 0.42 25.14 20.36
C LEU A 104 0.24 23.61 20.30
N GLU A 105 -0.76 23.13 19.55
CA GLU A 105 -0.94 21.70 19.32
C GLU A 105 0.24 21.13 18.54
N ASP A 106 0.73 21.88 17.55
CA ASP A 106 1.86 21.51 16.72
C ASP A 106 3.14 21.31 17.54
N GLU A 107 3.50 22.32 18.35
CA GLU A 107 4.65 22.26 19.26
C GLU A 107 4.53 21.11 20.27
N ALA A 108 3.32 20.88 20.80
CA ALA A 108 3.09 19.77 21.73
C ALA A 108 3.20 18.39 21.06
N ARG A 109 2.87 18.29 19.78
CA ARG A 109 3.01 17.06 18.98
C ARG A 109 4.47 16.79 18.63
N GLU A 110 5.21 17.82 18.22
CA GLU A 110 6.65 17.75 17.97
C GLU A 110 7.40 17.21 19.21
N GLN A 111 7.18 17.82 20.38
CA GLN A 111 7.81 17.37 21.64
C GLN A 111 7.49 15.90 21.99
N ARG A 112 6.26 15.43 21.69
CA ARG A 112 5.89 14.04 21.94
C ARG A 112 6.51 13.09 20.91
N LEU A 113 6.53 13.49 19.65
CA LEU A 113 7.16 12.69 18.61
C LEU A 113 8.65 12.52 18.90
N ASP A 114 9.36 13.58 19.30
CA ASP A 114 10.76 13.53 19.71
C ASP A 114 11.01 12.54 20.85
N ALA A 115 10.08 12.48 21.83
CA ALA A 115 10.17 11.54 22.94
C ALA A 115 9.84 10.10 22.56
N CYS A 116 8.96 9.89 21.57
CA CYS A 116 8.43 8.58 21.19
C CYS A 116 9.17 7.91 20.02
N LEU A 117 9.78 8.69 19.13
CA LEU A 117 10.40 8.18 17.90
C LEU A 117 11.63 7.30 18.18
N PRO A 118 12.60 7.68 19.04
CA PRO A 118 13.76 6.83 19.32
C PRO A 118 13.39 5.43 19.85
N PRO A 119 12.57 5.26 20.91
CA PRO A 119 12.21 3.92 21.38
C PRO A 119 11.32 3.16 20.37
N PHE A 120 10.55 3.86 19.52
CA PHE A 120 9.83 3.22 18.42
C PHE A 120 10.80 2.57 17.42
N LEU A 121 11.86 3.29 17.01
CA LEU A 121 12.86 2.80 16.06
C LEU A 121 13.70 1.67 16.66
N GLU A 122 14.15 1.81 17.91
CA GLU A 122 14.90 0.77 18.62
C GLU A 122 14.11 -0.56 18.72
N GLY A 123 12.80 -0.47 18.96
CA GLY A 123 11.90 -1.61 19.06
C GLY A 123 11.30 -2.09 17.74
N PHE A 124 11.60 -1.43 16.61
CA PHE A 124 10.85 -1.55 15.36
C PHE A 124 10.66 -3.01 14.92
N SER A 125 11.76 -3.74 14.73
CA SER A 125 11.72 -5.11 14.18
C SER A 125 10.88 -6.07 15.02
N ALA A 126 11.03 -6.02 16.35
CA ALA A 126 10.30 -6.90 17.26
C ALA A 126 8.81 -6.55 17.30
N ASN A 127 8.50 -5.25 17.40
CA ASN A 127 7.13 -4.74 17.45
C ASN A 127 6.40 -4.97 16.12
N TRP A 128 7.08 -4.78 14.99
CA TRP A 128 6.52 -4.99 13.66
C TRP A 128 6.20 -6.47 13.46
N ALA A 129 7.15 -7.36 13.79
CA ALA A 129 6.92 -8.79 13.70
C ALA A 129 5.77 -9.28 14.60
N ALA A 130 5.58 -8.69 15.79
CA ALA A 130 4.44 -9.01 16.64
C ALA A 130 3.11 -8.51 16.05
N THR A 131 3.12 -7.30 15.51
CA THR A 131 1.96 -6.67 14.89
C THR A 131 1.50 -7.45 13.65
N THR A 132 2.41 -7.73 12.72
CA THR A 132 2.11 -8.49 11.50
C THR A 132 1.62 -9.90 11.81
N ARG A 133 2.22 -10.61 12.77
CA ARG A 133 1.69 -11.93 13.20
C ARG A 133 0.23 -11.86 13.64
N THR A 134 -0.16 -10.79 14.34
CA THR A 134 -1.53 -10.61 14.83
C THR A 134 -2.47 -10.29 13.68
N LEU A 135 -2.08 -9.39 12.79
CA LEU A 135 -2.83 -9.07 11.57
C LEU A 135 -3.01 -10.31 10.69
N ASP A 136 -1.93 -11.03 10.39
CA ASP A 136 -1.94 -12.23 9.53
C ASP A 136 -2.78 -13.35 10.13
N ALA A 137 -2.71 -13.57 11.45
CA ALA A 137 -3.56 -14.53 12.11
C ALA A 137 -5.04 -14.16 11.95
N ARG A 138 -5.38 -12.87 12.12
CA ARG A 138 -6.76 -12.41 11.96
C ARG A 138 -7.24 -12.44 10.52
N GLY A 139 -6.46 -11.92 9.58
CA GLY A 139 -6.78 -11.93 8.16
C GLY A 139 -7.05 -13.33 7.64
N ARG A 140 -6.24 -14.32 8.05
CA ARG A 140 -6.47 -15.73 7.66
C ARG A 140 -7.84 -16.25 8.09
N THR A 141 -8.33 -15.92 9.27
CA THR A 141 -9.68 -16.35 9.70
C THR A 141 -10.79 -15.83 8.79
N LEU A 142 -10.62 -14.63 8.22
CA LEU A 142 -11.58 -14.07 7.27
C LEU A 142 -11.45 -14.73 5.90
N CYS A 143 -10.21 -14.95 5.44
CA CYS A 143 -9.92 -15.55 4.13
C CYS A 143 -10.29 -17.05 4.05
N GLU A 144 -10.20 -17.78 5.16
CA GLU A 144 -10.46 -19.22 5.23
C GLU A 144 -11.94 -19.55 5.55
N CYS A 145 -12.78 -18.53 5.77
CA CYS A 145 -14.19 -18.69 6.05
C CYS A 145 -14.95 -19.21 4.81
N ASP A 146 -15.65 -20.35 4.93
CA ASP A 146 -16.54 -20.85 3.89
C ASP A 146 -17.85 -20.07 3.87
N LEU A 147 -17.92 -19.07 2.99
CA LEU A 147 -19.09 -18.22 2.82
C LEU A 147 -20.28 -18.95 2.17
N SER A 148 -20.06 -20.09 1.50
CA SER A 148 -21.12 -20.80 0.76
C SER A 148 -22.13 -21.48 1.68
N GLY A 149 -21.73 -21.78 2.91
CA GLY A 149 -22.57 -22.40 3.93
C GLY A 149 -23.35 -21.43 4.81
N LEU A 150 -23.10 -20.12 4.70
CA LEU A 150 -23.65 -19.11 5.62
C LEU A 150 -25.05 -18.63 5.19
N GLY A 151 -25.94 -18.44 6.17
CA GLY A 151 -27.20 -17.74 6.00
C GLY A 151 -27.01 -16.23 5.87
N THR A 152 -28.04 -15.51 5.41
CA THR A 152 -27.95 -14.05 5.18
C THR A 152 -27.55 -13.24 6.42
N GLY A 153 -28.00 -13.65 7.62
CA GLY A 153 -27.60 -12.99 8.87
C GLY A 153 -26.10 -13.17 9.17
N GLU A 154 -25.59 -14.39 9.00
CA GLU A 154 -24.18 -14.71 9.21
C GLU A 154 -23.27 -14.03 8.17
N LEU A 155 -23.75 -13.89 6.93
CA LEU A 155 -23.06 -13.12 5.89
C LEU A 155 -22.97 -11.62 6.23
N LEU A 156 -24.00 -11.07 6.88
CA LEU A 156 -23.97 -9.69 7.36
C LEU A 156 -22.94 -9.52 8.49
N GLU A 157 -22.94 -10.43 9.46
CA GLU A 157 -21.95 -10.43 10.56
C GLU A 157 -20.52 -10.56 10.00
N TYR A 158 -20.30 -11.45 9.03
CA TYR A 158 -19.01 -11.58 8.34
C TYR A 158 -18.59 -10.27 7.65
N LEU A 159 -19.51 -9.60 6.95
CA LEU A 159 -19.21 -8.35 6.24
C LEU A 159 -18.86 -7.22 7.23
N GLU A 160 -19.58 -7.11 8.34
CA GLU A 160 -19.29 -6.14 9.39
C GLU A 160 -17.92 -6.40 10.02
N ASP A 161 -17.60 -7.66 10.29
CA ASP A 161 -16.32 -8.08 10.84
C ASP A 161 -15.16 -7.83 9.87
N ALA A 162 -15.32 -8.16 8.58
CA ALA A 162 -14.35 -7.87 7.53
C ALA A 162 -14.09 -6.35 7.39
N ARG A 163 -15.14 -5.52 7.52
CA ARG A 163 -15.02 -4.06 7.51
C ARG A 163 -14.26 -3.53 8.73
N LEU A 164 -14.50 -4.08 9.93
CA LEU A 164 -13.75 -3.71 11.13
C LEU A 164 -12.28 -4.10 10.99
N TYR A 165 -12.00 -5.28 10.44
CA TYR A 165 -10.63 -5.70 10.15
C TYR A 165 -9.95 -4.78 9.13
N LEU A 166 -10.64 -4.44 8.04
CA LEU A 166 -10.16 -3.47 7.04
C LEU A 166 -9.77 -2.14 7.69
N ARG A 167 -10.63 -1.60 8.57
CA ARG A 167 -10.34 -0.36 9.28
C ARG A 167 -9.08 -0.48 10.13
N TRP A 168 -8.98 -1.55 10.91
CA TRP A 168 -7.85 -1.78 11.81
C TRP A 168 -6.52 -1.95 11.05
N VAL A 169 -6.48 -2.68 9.93
CA VAL A 169 -5.23 -2.82 9.15
C VAL A 169 -4.76 -1.48 8.59
N TRP A 170 -5.67 -0.58 8.24
CA TRP A 170 -5.33 0.75 7.76
C TRP A 170 -4.92 1.71 8.88
N GLU A 171 -5.55 1.64 10.06
CA GLU A 171 -5.07 2.33 11.26
C GLU A 171 -3.61 1.93 11.54
N VAL A 172 -3.33 0.63 11.59
CA VAL A 172 -1.98 0.11 11.80
C VAL A 172 -1.05 0.57 10.66
N HIS A 173 -1.48 0.51 9.40
CA HIS A 173 -0.66 1.00 8.29
C HIS A 173 -0.19 2.45 8.52
N PHE A 174 -1.09 3.37 8.87
CA PHE A 174 -0.73 4.77 9.08
C PHE A 174 0.03 5.03 10.39
N GLN A 175 -0.30 4.31 11.46
CA GLN A 175 0.46 4.36 12.73
C GLN A 175 1.94 4.00 12.53
N TRP A 176 2.24 3.08 11.61
CA TRP A 176 3.60 2.66 11.30
C TRP A 176 4.26 3.51 10.22
N MET A 177 3.48 3.93 9.21
CA MET A 177 3.97 4.73 8.09
C MET A 177 4.44 6.12 8.56
N TYR A 178 3.67 6.83 9.39
CA TYR A 178 4.01 8.22 9.74
C TYR A 178 5.35 8.37 10.48
N PRO A 179 5.67 7.59 11.54
CA PRO A 179 6.97 7.69 12.19
C PRO A 179 8.13 7.36 11.26
N LEU A 180 7.97 6.35 10.39
CA LEU A 180 8.98 6.00 9.39
C LEU A 180 9.17 7.11 8.35
N LEU A 181 8.08 7.72 7.90
CA LEU A 181 8.09 8.83 6.96
C LEU A 181 8.78 10.06 7.57
N VAL A 182 8.42 10.43 8.80
CA VAL A 182 9.07 11.56 9.49
C VAL A 182 10.56 11.28 9.73
N ASN A 183 10.91 10.06 10.13
CA ASN A 183 12.32 9.67 10.28
C ASN A 183 13.09 9.79 8.95
N TYR A 184 12.50 9.33 7.85
CA TYR A 184 13.08 9.46 6.50
C TYR A 184 13.26 10.92 6.09
N LEU A 185 12.25 11.77 6.32
CA LEU A 185 12.32 13.20 6.01
C LEU A 185 13.35 13.92 6.87
N GLY A 186 13.42 13.59 8.17
CA GLY A 186 14.43 14.11 9.09
C GLY A 186 15.84 13.74 8.65
N PHE A 187 16.08 12.47 8.30
CA PHE A 187 17.37 12.03 7.76
C PHE A 187 17.72 12.70 6.43
N THR A 188 16.72 12.92 5.57
CA THR A 188 16.91 13.64 4.30
C THR A 188 17.31 15.09 4.54
N GLY A 189 16.63 15.81 5.43
CA GLY A 189 16.98 17.19 5.79
C GLY A 189 18.37 17.29 6.42
N PHE A 190 18.69 16.35 7.32
CA PHE A 190 20.04 16.25 7.89
C PHE A 190 21.12 16.01 6.82
N CYS A 191 20.86 15.14 5.85
CA CYS A 191 21.77 14.94 4.71
C CYS A 191 21.98 16.23 3.91
N GLU A 192 20.92 17.02 3.68
CA GLU A 192 21.02 18.30 2.98
C GLU A 192 21.89 19.32 3.75
N GLU A 193 21.80 19.36 5.09
CA GLU A 193 22.66 20.20 5.94
C GLU A 193 24.15 19.83 5.81
N LEU A 194 24.45 18.55 5.56
CA LEU A 194 25.79 18.05 5.25
C LEU A 194 26.22 18.25 3.79
N GLY A 195 25.38 18.89 2.96
CA GLY A 195 25.64 19.08 1.54
C GLY A 195 25.50 17.82 0.69
N ILE A 196 24.79 16.81 1.18
CA ILE A 196 24.43 15.59 0.44
C ILE A 196 23.11 15.85 -0.28
N ALA A 197 23.02 15.54 -1.57
CA ALA A 197 21.80 15.81 -2.31
C ALA A 197 20.67 14.86 -1.84
N ALA A 198 19.44 15.37 -1.66
CA ALA A 198 18.28 14.55 -1.29
C ALA A 198 18.05 13.35 -2.24
N ALA A 199 18.41 13.48 -3.52
CA ALA A 199 18.32 12.41 -4.51
C ALA A 199 19.31 11.24 -4.24
N GLU A 200 20.34 11.42 -3.41
CA GLU A 200 21.26 10.37 -2.98
C GLU A 200 20.66 9.52 -1.85
N VAL A 201 19.84 10.11 -0.98
CA VAL A 201 19.32 9.50 0.25
C VAL A 201 18.58 8.18 0.01
N PRO A 202 17.69 8.03 -0.99
CA PRO A 202 17.04 6.75 -1.26
C PRO A 202 18.01 5.59 -1.51
N LYS A 203 19.22 5.85 -2.05
CA LYS A 203 20.23 4.81 -2.27
C LYS A 203 20.76 4.24 -0.96
N PHE A 204 20.80 5.03 0.12
CA PHE A 204 21.23 4.59 1.44
C PHE A 204 20.25 3.60 2.08
N LEU A 205 19.02 3.49 1.56
CA LEU A 205 17.96 2.64 2.09
C LEU A 205 17.68 1.41 1.20
N ALA A 206 18.35 1.30 0.06
CA ALA A 206 18.12 0.25 -0.93
C ALA A 206 18.62 -1.13 -0.47
N GLY A 207 18.17 -2.18 -1.17
CA GLY A 207 18.65 -3.55 -0.98
C GLY A 207 18.09 -4.29 0.24
N ASN A 208 17.11 -3.72 0.95
CA ASN A 208 16.42 -4.41 2.04
C ASN A 208 15.30 -5.32 1.50
N PRO A 209 15.16 -6.56 2.00
CA PRO A 209 14.06 -7.43 1.62
C PRO A 209 12.73 -6.88 2.11
N SER A 210 11.68 -7.07 1.32
CA SER A 210 10.31 -6.69 1.65
C SER A 210 9.32 -7.77 1.20
N LYS A 211 8.07 -7.67 1.68
CA LYS A 211 6.99 -8.54 1.19
C LYS A 211 6.71 -8.37 -0.30
N ILE A 212 7.09 -7.25 -0.91
CA ILE A 212 6.99 -7.05 -2.36
C ILE A 212 8.05 -7.91 -3.05
N THR A 213 9.32 -7.80 -2.65
CA THR A 213 10.42 -8.56 -3.26
C THR A 213 10.30 -10.06 -3.02
N GLU A 214 9.74 -10.49 -1.88
CA GLU A 214 9.38 -11.90 -1.65
C GLU A 214 8.33 -12.40 -2.66
N GLY A 215 7.32 -11.58 -2.95
CA GLY A 215 6.30 -11.90 -3.96
C GLY A 215 6.86 -11.94 -5.38
N ASP A 216 7.74 -10.99 -5.72
CA ASP A 216 8.44 -10.97 -7.01
C ASP A 216 9.30 -12.23 -7.19
N GLN A 217 10.06 -12.61 -6.15
CA GLN A 217 10.86 -13.84 -6.17
C GLN A 217 9.98 -15.08 -6.38
N ALA A 218 8.84 -15.18 -5.71
CA ALA A 218 7.92 -16.30 -5.89
C ALA A 218 7.36 -16.36 -7.32
N LEU A 219 6.99 -15.20 -7.88
CA LEU A 219 6.49 -15.09 -9.25
C LEU A 219 7.56 -15.42 -10.30
N PHE A 220 8.80 -15.01 -10.08
CA PHE A 220 9.91 -15.27 -11.00
C PHE A 220 10.33 -16.73 -10.96
N SER A 221 10.30 -17.36 -9.78
CA SER A 221 10.46 -18.81 -9.63
C SER A 221 9.37 -19.58 -10.38
N LEU A 222 8.13 -19.10 -10.37
CA LEU A 222 7.04 -19.69 -11.14
C LEU A 222 7.27 -19.56 -12.65
N ALA A 223 7.78 -18.43 -13.13
CA ALA A 223 8.18 -18.28 -14.53
C ALA A 223 9.34 -19.22 -14.91
N ALA A 224 10.34 -19.37 -14.05
CA ALA A 224 11.46 -20.29 -14.26
C ALA A 224 10.97 -21.74 -14.33
N GLU A 225 10.00 -22.12 -13.49
CA GLU A 225 9.35 -23.42 -13.56
C GLU A 225 8.68 -23.65 -14.93
N ALA A 226 7.87 -22.69 -15.39
CA ALA A 226 7.20 -22.79 -16.70
C ALA A 226 8.21 -23.03 -17.84
N ARG A 227 9.37 -22.36 -17.80
CA ARG A 227 10.48 -22.61 -18.73
C ARG A 227 11.04 -24.02 -18.59
N ASN A 228 11.35 -24.44 -17.37
CA ASN A 228 11.96 -25.74 -17.09
C ASN A 228 11.09 -26.93 -17.55
N VAL A 229 9.77 -26.80 -17.46
CA VAL A 229 8.83 -27.84 -17.93
C VAL A 229 8.38 -27.66 -19.39
N GLY A 230 8.97 -26.71 -20.12
CA GLY A 230 8.76 -26.52 -21.56
C GLY A 230 7.42 -25.88 -21.93
N LEU A 231 6.83 -25.07 -21.04
CA LEU A 231 5.56 -24.36 -21.29
C LEU A 231 5.74 -23.01 -22.01
N GLU A 232 6.94 -22.67 -22.45
CA GLU A 232 7.23 -21.37 -23.08
C GLU A 232 6.35 -21.07 -24.29
N SER A 233 6.09 -22.07 -25.14
CA SER A 233 5.19 -21.91 -26.29
C SER A 233 3.75 -21.63 -25.86
N VAL A 234 3.28 -22.27 -24.79
CA VAL A 234 1.93 -22.04 -24.23
C VAL A 234 1.75 -20.58 -23.83
N PHE A 235 2.72 -20.01 -23.12
CA PHE A 235 2.68 -18.59 -22.71
C PHE A 235 2.90 -17.63 -23.89
N LYS A 236 3.73 -18.00 -24.85
CA LYS A 236 4.05 -17.15 -26.01
C LYS A 236 2.88 -17.04 -27.00
N GLU A 237 2.19 -18.16 -27.26
CA GLU A 237 1.15 -18.27 -28.30
C GLU A 237 -0.23 -17.79 -27.83
N ASN A 238 -0.41 -17.55 -26.54
CA ASN A 238 -1.69 -17.15 -25.96
C ASN A 238 -1.58 -15.77 -25.29
N GLU A 239 -2.61 -14.94 -25.47
CA GLU A 239 -2.78 -13.73 -24.66
C GLU A 239 -3.08 -14.09 -23.20
N ALA A 240 -2.78 -13.18 -22.27
CA ALA A 240 -2.82 -13.45 -20.83
C ALA A 240 -4.13 -14.11 -20.36
N GLY A 241 -5.29 -13.61 -20.82
CA GLY A 241 -6.60 -14.17 -20.46
C GLY A 241 -6.89 -15.57 -21.05
N GLY A 242 -6.14 -16.02 -22.06
CA GLY A 242 -6.27 -17.34 -22.66
C GLY A 242 -5.35 -18.42 -22.05
N ILE A 243 -4.36 -18.02 -21.25
CA ILE A 243 -3.31 -18.92 -20.77
C ILE A 243 -3.86 -20.01 -19.84
N ALA A 244 -4.81 -19.70 -18.95
CA ALA A 244 -5.45 -20.71 -18.10
C ALA A 244 -6.07 -21.85 -18.92
N THR A 245 -6.78 -21.49 -20.00
CA THR A 245 -7.40 -22.47 -20.91
C THR A 245 -6.35 -23.28 -21.67
N ALA A 246 -5.26 -22.64 -22.10
CA ALA A 246 -4.18 -23.29 -22.83
C ALA A 246 -3.42 -24.29 -21.94
N LEU A 247 -3.14 -23.93 -20.68
CA LEU A 247 -2.52 -24.82 -19.69
C LEU A 247 -3.39 -26.06 -19.45
N GLY A 248 -4.71 -25.91 -19.33
CA GLY A 248 -5.63 -27.04 -19.18
C GLY A 248 -5.61 -28.03 -20.36
N LYS A 249 -5.18 -27.60 -21.54
CA LYS A 249 -5.04 -28.45 -22.75
C LYS A 249 -3.65 -29.05 -22.91
N ALA A 250 -2.64 -28.51 -22.23
CA ALA A 250 -1.24 -28.90 -22.39
C ALA A 250 -0.88 -30.24 -21.70
N GLY A 251 -1.82 -30.85 -20.97
CA GLY A 251 -1.68 -32.20 -20.44
C GLY A 251 -0.71 -32.31 -19.24
N ALA A 252 -0.05 -33.46 -19.09
CA ALA A 252 0.70 -33.82 -17.88
C ALA A 252 1.90 -32.91 -17.56
N SER A 253 2.50 -32.24 -18.57
CA SER A 253 3.57 -31.27 -18.31
C SER A 253 3.07 -29.99 -17.65
N ALA A 254 1.80 -29.64 -17.83
CA ALA A 254 1.19 -28.46 -17.23
C ALA A 254 0.63 -28.71 -15.83
N SER A 255 0.31 -29.96 -15.46
CA SER A 255 -0.32 -30.24 -14.16
C SER A 255 0.57 -29.86 -12.97
N GLY A 256 1.87 -30.22 -13.01
CA GLY A 256 2.80 -29.84 -11.94
C GLY A 256 3.04 -28.34 -11.84
N PHE A 257 2.98 -27.61 -12.97
CA PHE A 257 3.01 -26.15 -12.97
C PHE A 257 1.72 -25.56 -12.39
N GLN A 258 0.55 -26.13 -12.73
CA GLN A 258 -0.74 -25.69 -12.19
C GLN A 258 -0.82 -25.85 -10.68
N ASP A 259 -0.25 -26.93 -10.12
CA ASP A 259 -0.17 -27.13 -8.66
C ASP A 259 0.67 -26.02 -8.00
N LYS A 260 1.83 -25.68 -8.58
CA LYS A 260 2.70 -24.59 -8.10
C LYS A 260 2.06 -23.21 -8.27
N LEU A 261 1.28 -23.00 -9.33
CA LEU A 261 0.49 -21.79 -9.52
C LEU A 261 -0.58 -21.66 -8.43
N GLU A 262 -1.29 -22.75 -8.09
CA GLU A 262 -2.28 -22.73 -7.02
C GLU A 262 -1.63 -22.42 -5.66
N GLU A 263 -0.48 -23.02 -5.34
CA GLU A 263 0.30 -22.69 -4.14
C GLU A 263 0.70 -21.20 -4.10
N PHE A 264 1.15 -20.66 -5.24
CA PHE A 264 1.44 -19.24 -5.39
C PHE A 264 0.19 -18.38 -5.13
N LEU A 265 -0.95 -18.74 -5.71
CA LEU A 265 -2.21 -18.00 -5.55
C LEU A 265 -2.83 -18.14 -4.14
N GLN A 266 -2.54 -19.22 -3.41
CA GLN A 266 -2.93 -19.33 -2.01
C GLN A 266 -2.18 -18.33 -1.12
N THR A 267 -0.90 -18.10 -1.42
CA THR A 267 -0.04 -17.21 -0.63
C THR A 267 -0.15 -15.75 -1.07
N TRP A 268 -0.11 -15.50 -2.39
CA TRP A 268 0.03 -14.17 -2.98
C TRP A 268 -1.22 -13.72 -3.75
N GLY A 269 -2.21 -14.60 -3.92
CA GLY A 269 -3.36 -14.36 -4.79
C GLY A 269 -4.32 -13.27 -4.29
N TRP A 270 -4.24 -12.87 -3.02
CA TRP A 270 -5.06 -11.80 -2.44
C TRP A 270 -4.66 -10.39 -2.89
N ARG A 271 -3.58 -10.25 -3.65
CA ARG A 271 -3.17 -8.97 -4.24
C ARG A 271 -4.11 -8.57 -5.36
N THR A 272 -4.30 -7.26 -5.48
CA THR A 272 -5.03 -6.61 -6.58
C THR A 272 -4.11 -5.58 -7.25
N GLU A 273 -4.45 -5.17 -8.46
CA GLU A 273 -3.75 -4.08 -9.16
C GLU A 273 -3.98 -2.71 -8.48
N ASN A 274 -4.95 -2.62 -7.56
CA ASN A 274 -5.26 -1.41 -6.81
C ASN A 274 -5.82 -1.76 -5.43
N VAL A 275 -5.02 -1.47 -4.40
CA VAL A 275 -5.34 -1.78 -2.99
C VAL A 275 -6.59 -1.02 -2.49
N GLY A 276 -6.97 0.08 -3.14
CA GLY A 276 -8.13 0.88 -2.75
C GLY A 276 -9.47 0.44 -3.34
N ASP A 277 -9.48 -0.33 -4.43
CA ASP A 277 -10.71 -0.63 -5.16
C ASP A 277 -11.16 -2.09 -4.94
N LEU A 278 -12.18 -2.26 -4.09
CA LEU A 278 -12.82 -3.55 -3.81
C LEU A 278 -13.53 -4.17 -5.02
N GLY A 279 -13.67 -3.42 -6.12
CA GLY A 279 -14.27 -3.90 -7.36
C GLY A 279 -13.29 -4.55 -8.33
N ILE A 280 -12.01 -4.64 -7.99
CA ILE A 280 -10.98 -5.29 -8.80
C ILE A 280 -10.76 -6.70 -8.28
N ASP A 281 -10.87 -7.67 -9.20
CA ASP A 281 -10.56 -9.06 -8.92
C ASP A 281 -9.13 -9.19 -8.38
N SER A 282 -8.99 -9.92 -7.28
CA SER A 282 -7.69 -10.40 -6.81
C SER A 282 -7.07 -11.37 -7.81
N TRP A 283 -5.76 -11.59 -7.74
CA TRP A 283 -5.09 -12.58 -8.58
C TRP A 283 -5.63 -14.00 -8.38
N ARG A 284 -6.19 -14.30 -7.21
CA ARG A 284 -6.87 -15.58 -6.92
C ARG A 284 -8.18 -15.72 -7.69
N GLU A 285 -8.97 -14.64 -7.78
CA GLU A 285 -10.21 -14.61 -8.54
C GLU A 285 -9.95 -14.58 -10.06
N ASN A 286 -8.92 -13.84 -10.46
CA ASN A 286 -8.52 -13.69 -11.85
C ASN A 286 -6.99 -13.63 -12.00
N PRO A 287 -6.33 -14.77 -12.31
CA PRO A 287 -4.87 -14.83 -12.42
C PRO A 287 -4.30 -14.23 -13.71
N THR A 288 -5.11 -13.54 -14.53
CA THR A 288 -4.64 -12.92 -15.79
C THR A 288 -3.40 -12.02 -15.63
N PRO A 289 -3.29 -11.15 -14.60
CA PRO A 289 -2.09 -10.33 -14.41
C PRO A 289 -0.83 -11.16 -14.12
N VAL A 290 -0.97 -12.25 -13.35
CA VAL A 290 0.11 -13.21 -13.05
C VAL A 290 0.61 -13.84 -14.34
N PHE A 291 -0.30 -14.30 -15.21
CA PHE A 291 0.06 -14.87 -16.51
C PHE A 291 0.73 -13.84 -17.44
N GLY A 292 0.25 -12.60 -17.46
CA GLY A 292 0.87 -11.51 -18.22
C GLY A 292 2.32 -11.25 -17.80
N THR A 293 2.58 -11.30 -16.49
CA THR A 293 3.94 -11.13 -15.95
C THR A 293 4.83 -12.32 -16.29
N ILE A 294 4.36 -13.57 -16.10
CA ILE A 294 5.12 -14.77 -16.49
C ILE A 294 5.44 -14.76 -17.98
N ARG A 295 4.47 -14.42 -18.84
CA ARG A 295 4.68 -14.29 -20.28
C ARG A 295 5.78 -13.26 -20.60
N THR A 296 5.77 -12.12 -19.92
CA THR A 296 6.79 -11.07 -20.08
C THR A 296 8.18 -11.56 -19.66
N LEU A 297 8.27 -12.32 -18.57
CA LEU A 297 9.53 -12.91 -18.10
C LEU A 297 10.06 -13.99 -19.04
N LEU A 298 9.19 -14.86 -19.55
CA LEU A 298 9.55 -15.91 -20.50
C LEU A 298 9.99 -15.38 -21.85
N ALA A 299 9.56 -14.17 -22.24
CA ALA A 299 10.01 -13.51 -23.46
C ALA A 299 11.47 -13.02 -23.40
N LYS A 300 12.07 -12.97 -22.21
CA LYS A 300 13.48 -12.59 -22.01
C LYS A 300 14.39 -13.80 -22.15
N ASP A 301 15.62 -13.59 -22.64
CA ASP A 301 16.65 -14.64 -22.74
C ASP A 301 16.95 -15.26 -21.37
N SER A 302 16.93 -14.45 -20.31
CA SER A 302 17.08 -14.89 -18.92
C SER A 302 16.02 -14.27 -18.01
N ILE A 303 15.59 -15.04 -17.02
CA ILE A 303 14.74 -14.54 -15.93
C ILE A 303 15.67 -13.96 -14.86
N PRO A 304 15.47 -12.71 -14.41
CA PRO A 304 16.31 -12.13 -13.37
C PRO A 304 16.22 -12.93 -12.07
N ASP A 305 17.31 -12.92 -11.29
CA ASP A 305 17.30 -13.49 -9.94
C ASP A 305 17.15 -12.37 -8.91
N VAL A 306 15.99 -12.32 -8.24
CA VAL A 306 15.65 -11.24 -7.30
C VAL A 306 16.63 -11.21 -6.12
N SER A 307 17.08 -12.37 -5.65
CA SER A 307 18.09 -12.48 -4.60
C SER A 307 19.41 -11.82 -5.00
N THR A 308 19.90 -12.10 -6.20
CA THR A 308 21.11 -11.47 -6.74
C THR A 308 20.94 -9.95 -6.91
N GLU A 309 19.80 -9.48 -7.42
CA GLU A 309 19.54 -8.04 -7.57
C GLU A 309 19.46 -7.30 -6.22
N LEU A 310 18.93 -7.96 -5.18
CA LEU A 310 18.95 -7.43 -3.81
C LEU A 310 20.38 -7.33 -3.27
N GLN A 311 21.23 -8.33 -3.53
CA GLN A 311 22.64 -8.29 -3.14
C GLN A 311 23.39 -7.16 -3.86
N HIS A 312 23.17 -6.98 -5.16
CA HIS A 312 23.73 -5.86 -5.91
C HIS A 312 23.27 -4.51 -5.36
N SER A 313 21.99 -4.38 -5.03
CA SER A 313 21.43 -3.15 -4.44
C SER A 313 22.03 -2.85 -3.06
N ALA A 314 22.24 -3.87 -2.22
CA ALA A 314 22.88 -3.72 -0.93
C ALA A 314 24.36 -3.32 -1.05
N ALA A 315 25.10 -3.93 -1.98
CA ALA A 315 26.49 -3.56 -2.25
C ALA A 315 26.61 -2.11 -2.76
N ALA A 316 25.72 -1.69 -3.68
CA ALA A 316 25.69 -0.32 -4.19
C ALA A 316 25.31 0.69 -3.11
N ARG A 317 24.41 0.33 -2.18
CA ARG A 317 24.11 1.12 -0.98
C ARG A 317 25.38 1.31 -0.14
N ASP A 318 26.06 0.22 0.19
CA ASP A 318 27.24 0.27 1.07
C ASP A 318 28.39 1.08 0.45
N GLU A 319 28.57 0.98 -0.87
CA GLU A 319 29.51 1.83 -1.63
C GLU A 319 29.09 3.31 -1.59
N ALA A 320 27.81 3.61 -1.79
CA ALA A 320 27.30 4.99 -1.76
C ALA A 320 27.45 5.63 -0.37
N ILE A 321 27.20 4.86 0.69
CA ILE A 321 27.42 5.28 2.08
C ILE A 321 28.92 5.55 2.30
N ALA A 322 29.80 4.63 1.93
CA ALA A 322 31.25 4.79 2.10
C ALA A 322 31.81 5.99 1.33
N ALA A 323 31.38 6.18 0.07
CA ALA A 323 31.79 7.31 -0.76
C ALA A 323 31.30 8.65 -0.21
N THR A 324 30.09 8.68 0.35
CA THR A 324 29.53 9.87 1.00
C THR A 324 30.29 10.20 2.28
N ARG A 325 30.45 9.21 3.16
CA ARG A 325 31.23 9.33 4.39
C ARG A 325 32.66 9.80 4.15
N GLY A 326 33.29 9.36 3.05
CA GLY A 326 34.64 9.78 2.66
C GLY A 326 34.79 11.26 2.25
N ARG A 327 33.68 11.94 1.94
CA ARG A 327 33.65 13.39 1.61
C ARG A 327 33.39 14.27 2.83
N LEU A 328 32.88 13.69 3.91
CA LEU A 328 32.53 14.40 5.14
C LEU A 328 33.77 14.62 6.03
N SER A 329 33.79 15.74 6.76
CA SER A 329 34.74 15.98 7.84
C SER A 329 34.53 14.98 8.99
N ARG A 330 35.51 14.87 9.89
CA ARG A 330 35.43 13.91 11.00
C ARG A 330 34.23 14.15 11.93
N SER A 331 33.86 15.40 12.16
CA SER A 331 32.67 15.73 12.98
C SER A 331 31.39 15.36 12.25
N GLU A 332 31.29 15.65 10.95
CA GLU A 332 30.13 15.29 10.14
C GLU A 332 29.97 13.78 9.99
N GLN A 333 31.07 13.03 9.92
CA GLN A 333 31.04 11.56 9.91
C GLN A 333 30.43 10.99 11.19
N VAL A 334 30.75 11.56 12.38
CA VAL A 334 30.16 11.10 13.64
C VAL A 334 28.64 11.30 13.61
N SER A 335 28.18 12.48 13.23
CA SER A 335 26.75 12.76 13.15
C SER A 335 26.04 11.94 12.06
N PHE A 336 26.70 11.69 10.93
CA PHE A 336 26.16 10.85 9.85
C PHE A 336 26.10 9.36 10.23
N ASP A 337 27.03 8.86 11.03
CA ASP A 337 27.00 7.48 11.51
C ASP A 337 25.95 7.28 12.65
N GLU A 338 25.47 8.36 13.28
CA GLU A 338 24.44 8.34 14.34
C GLU A 338 23.00 8.46 13.81
N GLY A 339 22.80 8.98 12.58
CA GLY A 339 21.50 9.12 11.92
C GLY A 339 21.16 7.95 11.01
#